data_AF-A0A150K6L3-F1
#
_entry.id   AF-A0A150K6L3-F1
#
_cell.length_a   1.000
_cell.length_b   1.000
_cell.length_c   1.000
_cell.angle_alpha   90.00
_cell.angle_beta   90.00
_cell.angle_gamma   90.00
#
_symmetry.space_group_name_H-M   'P 1'
#
loop_
_entity.id
_entity.type
_entity.pdbx_description
1 polymer ?
#
loop_
_entity_poly.entity_id
_entity_poly.type
_entity_poly.pdbx_seq_one_letter_code
_entity_poly.pdbx_strand_id
1 'polypeptide(L)' 'MTTDNDLWKLEKGWLAGYTEDRELIRRIKRYKKDWRIMADYFKYDRLVGVQFKIPIEQRRPAERMFQTTIKGA' A
#
# COMPACT_ATOMS: atom_id res chain seq x y z
N MET A 1 -11.09 14.95 -1.79
CA MET A 1 -11.38 13.61 -1.24
C MET A 1 -10.13 13.18 -0.52
N THR A 2 -10.19 13.02 0.79
CA THR A 2 -9.14 12.41 1.59
C THR A 2 -8.97 10.97 1.09
N THR A 3 -7.83 10.66 0.50
CA THR A 3 -7.48 9.29 0.09
C THR A 3 -6.91 8.58 1.30
N ASP A 4 -7.50 7.43 1.65
CA ASP A 4 -7.03 6.64 2.79
C ASP A 4 -5.77 5.87 2.41
N ASN A 5 -4.65 6.23 3.04
CA ASN A 5 -3.34 5.60 2.89
C ASN A 5 -2.87 5.10 4.24
N ASP A 6 -2.72 3.78 4.36
CA ASP A 6 -2.35 3.15 5.61
C ASP A 6 -1.20 2.17 5.44
N LEU A 7 -0.32 2.14 6.44
CA LEU A 7 0.78 1.19 6.56
C LEU A 7 0.72 0.51 7.93
N TRP A 8 0.80 -0.82 7.98
CA TRP A 8 0.89 -1.57 9.23
C TRP A 8 1.81 -2.78 9.08
N LYS A 9 2.27 -3.33 10.21
CA LYS A 9 3.03 -4.59 10.22
C LYS A 9 2.10 -5.75 9.87
N LEU A 10 2.52 -6.60 8.95
CA LEU A 10 1.73 -7.77 8.54
C LEU A 10 2.20 -9.03 9.25
N GLU A 11 3.43 -9.44 8.95
CA GLU A 11 4.08 -10.63 9.52
C GLU A 11 5.59 -10.39 9.59
N LYS A 12 6.36 -11.34 10.13
CA LYS A 12 7.83 -11.17 10.25
C LYS A 12 8.45 -10.92 8.87
N GLY A 13 9.12 -9.78 8.72
CA GLY A 13 9.76 -9.38 7.47
C GLY A 13 8.87 -8.61 6.49
N TRP A 14 7.60 -8.35 6.82
CA TRP A 14 6.65 -7.76 5.88
C TRP A 14 5.77 -6.67 6.49
N LEU A 15 5.42 -5.70 5.64
CA LEU A 15 4.44 -4.66 5.87
C LEU A 15 3.25 -4.86 4.92
N ALA A 16 2.11 -4.36 5.36
CA ALA A 16 0.96 -4.13 4.49
C ALA A 16 0.83 -2.64 4.21
N GLY A 17 0.50 -2.30 2.97
CA GLY A 17 0.15 -0.94 2.58
C GLY A 17 -1.16 -0.90 1.81
N TYR A 18 -2.14 -0.19 2.35
CA TYR A 18 -3.44 0.05 1.72
C TYR A 18 -3.49 1.45 1.14
N THR A 19 -4.06 1.59 -0.05
CA THR A 19 -4.31 2.90 -0.65
C THR A 19 -5.53 2.87 -1.57
N GLU A 20 -6.31 3.96 -1.53
CA GLU A 20 -7.35 4.27 -2.50
C GLU A 20 -6.88 5.25 -3.60
N ASP A 21 -5.65 5.77 -3.47
CA ASP A 21 -5.07 6.71 -4.41
C ASP A 21 -4.65 6.01 -5.71
N ARG A 22 -5.40 6.26 -6.79
CA ARG A 22 -5.17 5.69 -8.12
C ARG A 22 -3.81 6.08 -8.70
N GLU A 23 -3.27 7.25 -8.38
CA GLU A 23 -1.94 7.65 -8.83
C GLU A 23 -0.86 6.88 -8.08
N LEU A 24 -1.01 6.75 -6.76
CA LEU A 24 -0.11 5.95 -5.95
C LEU A 24 -0.11 4.49 -6.39
N ILE A 25 -1.28 3.88 -6.62
CA ILE A 25 -1.43 2.52 -7.14
C ILE A 25 -0.65 2.36 -8.45
N ARG A 26 -0.84 3.28 -9.41
CA ARG A 26 -0.13 3.24 -10.70
C ARG A 26 1.37 3.40 -10.52
N ARG A 27 1.81 4.28 -9.62
CA ARG A 27 3.23 4.53 -9.33
C ARG A 27 3.89 3.30 -8.72
N ILE A 28 3.23 2.64 -7.76
CA ILE A 28 3.70 1.38 -7.16
C ILE A 28 3.80 0.30 -8.23
N LYS A 29 2.73 0.05 -9.00
CA LYS A 29 2.73 -0.94 -10.11
C LYS A 29 3.84 -0.69 -11.14
N ARG A 30 4.19 0.58 -11.37
CA ARG A 30 5.27 0.98 -12.29
C ARG A 30 6.67 0.70 -11.72
N TYR A 31 6.96 1.15 -10.50
CA TYR A 31 8.32 1.23 -9.97
C TYR A 31 8.67 0.18 -8.90
N LYS A 32 7.69 -0.39 -8.20
CA LYS A 32 7.90 -1.31 -7.07
C LYS A 32 7.49 -2.74 -7.43
N LYS A 33 8.30 -3.39 -8.28
CA LYS A 33 8.02 -4.73 -8.80
C LYS A 33 8.09 -5.83 -7.74
N ASP A 34 8.80 -5.56 -6.66
CA ASP A 34 8.94 -6.39 -5.47
C ASP A 34 7.73 -6.32 -4.52
N TRP A 35 6.85 -5.32 -4.68
CA TRP A 35 5.66 -5.16 -3.85
C TRP A 35 4.50 -5.92 -4.48
N ARG A 36 3.99 -6.92 -3.76
CA ARG A 36 2.96 -7.84 -4.29
C ARG A 36 1.57 -7.30 -3.98
N ILE A 37 0.63 -7.44 -4.90
CA ILE A 37 -0.79 -7.14 -4.62
C ILE A 37 -1.35 -8.30 -3.79
N MET A 38 -1.96 -7.99 -2.65
CA MET A 38 -2.65 -8.96 -1.79
C MET A 38 -4.15 -8.98 -2.03
N ALA A 39 -4.74 -7.80 -2.23
CA ALA A 39 -6.17 -7.66 -2.40
C ALA A 39 -6.48 -6.43 -3.28
N ASP A 40 -7.48 -6.58 -4.13
CA ASP A 40 -8.13 -5.49 -4.86
C ASP A 40 -9.54 -5.30 -4.27
N TYR A 41 -9.87 -4.08 -3.86
CA TYR A 41 -11.17 -3.75 -3.26
C TYR A 41 -12.06 -3.10 -4.29
N PHE A 42 -13.26 -3.65 -4.47
CA PHE A 42 -14.24 -3.14 -5.42
C PHE A 42 -15.50 -2.64 -4.72
N LYS A 43 -16.08 -1.56 -5.24
CA LYS A 43 -17.40 -1.04 -4.84
C LYS A 43 -18.18 -0.71 -6.10
N TYR A 44 -19.34 -1.35 -6.27
CA TYR A 44 -20.15 -1.23 -7.50
C TYR A 44 -19.32 -1.49 -8.77
N ASP A 45 -18.59 -2.62 -8.80
CA ASP A 45 -17.66 -3.04 -9.87
C ASP A 45 -16.51 -2.08 -10.19
N ARG A 46 -16.32 -1.04 -9.36
CA ARG A 46 -15.22 -0.08 -9.50
C ARG A 46 -14.12 -0.39 -8.49
N LEU A 47 -12.87 -0.51 -8.95
CA LEU A 47 -11.70 -0.60 -8.08
C LEU A 47 -11.60 0.68 -7.24
N VAL A 48 -11.72 0.53 -5.92
CA VAL A 48 -11.63 1.63 -4.95
C VAL A 48 -10.31 1.64 -4.20
N GLY A 49 -9.69 0.48 -3.97
CA GLY A 49 -8.42 0.41 -3.25
C GLY A 49 -7.63 -0.84 -3.55
N VAL A 50 -6.35 -0.82 -3.18
CA VAL A 50 -5.42 -1.95 -3.35
C VAL A 50 -4.60 -2.11 -2.07
N GLN A 51 -4.45 -3.34 -1.62
CA GLN A 51 -3.51 -3.70 -0.56
C GLN A 51 -2.26 -4.35 -1.15
N PHE A 52 -1.10 -3.85 -0.74
CA PHE A 52 0.20 -4.35 -1.13
C PHE A 52 0.91 -5.04 0.04
N LYS A 53 1.63 -6.13 -0.25
CA LYS A 53 2.63 -6.75 0.61
C LYS A 53 4.00 -6.17 0.29
N ILE A 54 4.64 -5.58 1.28
CA ILE A 54 5.87 -4.78 1.13
C ILE A 54 6.97 -5.37 2.01
N PRO A 55 8.18 -5.66 1.49
CA PRO A 55 9.31 -6.10 2.31
C PRO A 55 9.64 -5.06 3.40
N ILE A 56 9.94 -5.49 4.62
CA ILE A 56 10.21 -4.59 5.75
C ILE A 56 11.43 -3.68 5.48
N GLU A 57 12.39 -4.13 4.68
CA GLU A 57 13.56 -3.37 4.24
C GLU A 57 13.16 -2.14 3.42
N GLN A 58 11.99 -2.18 2.78
CA GLN A 58 11.39 -1.09 2.00
C GLN A 58 10.49 -0.17 2.85
N ARG A 59 10.53 -0.25 4.19
CA ARG A 59 9.76 0.60 5.10
C ARG A 59 9.86 2.09 4.78
N ARG A 60 11.08 2.65 4.75
CA ARG A 60 11.28 4.09 4.51
C ARG A 60 10.73 4.53 3.14
N PRO A 61 11.00 3.80 2.03
CA PRO A 61 10.33 4.02 0.76
C PRO A 61 8.80 3.98 0.85
N ALA A 62 8.23 3.02 1.59
CA ALA A 62 6.78 2.93 1.79
C ALA A 62 6.23 4.16 2.51
N GLU A 63 6.81 4.55 3.65
CA GLU A 63 6.37 5.73 4.41
C GLU A 63 6.41 7.00 3.55
N ARG A 64 7.46 7.18 2.72
CA ARG A 64 7.54 8.31 1.77
C ARG A 64 6.51 8.24 0.65
N MET A 65 6.26 7.05 0.11
CA MET A 65 5.35 6.89 -1.02
C MET A 65 3.89 7.04 -0.60
N PHE A 66 3.50 6.48 0.54
CA PHE A 66 2.15 6.57 1.11
C PHE A 66 1.92 7.86 1.91
N GLN A 67 2.98 8.64 2.16
CA GLN A 67 2.95 9.87 2.97
C GLN A 67 2.34 9.64 4.36
N THR A 68 2.63 8.48 4.94
CA THR A 68 2.12 8.05 6.24
C THR A 68 3.19 7.26 6.99
N THR A 69 3.07 7.16 8.31
CA THR A 69 3.94 6.31 9.12
C THR A 69 3.27 4.96 9.36
N ILE A 70 4.07 3.95 9.72
CA ILE A 70 3.49 2.66 10.14
C ILE A 70 2.65 2.90 11.40
N LYS A 71 1.35 2.59 11.31
CA LYS A 71 0.46 2.51 12.47
C LYS A 71 0.88 1.30 13.30
N GLY A 72 1.27 1.55 14.55
CA GLY A 72 1.61 0.51 15.51
C GLY A 72 0.35 -0.18 16.03
N ALA A 73 0.40 -1.51 16.12
CA ALA A 73 -0.41 -2.27 17.05
C ALA A 73 0.20 -2.13 18.46
#